data_AF-A0A3Q0IXE3-F1
#
_entry.id   AF-A0A3Q0IXE3-F1
#
_cell.length_a   1.000
_cell.length_b   1.000
_cell.length_c   1.000
_cell.angle_alpha   90.00
_cell.angle_beta   90.00
_cell.angle_gamma   90.00
#
_symmetry.space_group_name_H-M   'P 1'
#
loop_
_entity.id
_entity.type
_entity.pdbx_description
1 polymer ?
#
loop_
_entity_poly.entity_id
_entity_poly.type
_entity_poly.pdbx_seq_one_letter_code
_entity_poly.pdbx_strand_id
1 'polypeptide(L)'
;MTLGDVSQPRSLDSWGRYRNEGYAWAPLPRTPGRACLHLTSVRPGPRGPLDELCRAFIGSSLQISDLTYVGKPSGSVQNSTLSKYGFRTVPSGTLNVCLNIAHQSHVSKAPDKTRTASVYLLERLSANTLLNNINSVIEAFQRARQRMLLVRAPLMSAGEADG
;
A
#
# COMPACT_ATOMS: atom_id res chain seq x y z
N MET A 1 1.52 1.90 -5.59
CA MET A 1 0.58 2.27 -4.52
C MET A 1 1.20 3.37 -3.66
N THR A 2 0.74 4.62 -3.82
CA THR A 2 1.08 5.73 -2.90
C THR A 2 0.00 5.75 -1.83
N LEU A 3 0.34 5.37 -0.60
CA LEU A 3 -0.57 5.53 0.53
C LEU A 3 -0.73 7.04 0.76
N GLY A 4 -1.93 7.56 0.57
CA GLY A 4 -2.27 8.96 0.82
C GLY A 4 -3.36 9.02 1.87
N ASP A 5 -3.30 10.02 2.72
CA ASP A 5 -4.27 10.24 3.79
C ASP A 5 -5.17 11.43 3.45
N VAL A 6 -6.43 11.35 3.88
CA VAL A 6 -7.43 12.41 3.68
C VAL A 6 -7.77 12.99 5.04
N SER A 7 -7.47 14.28 5.20
CA SER A 7 -7.82 15.02 6.41
C SER A 7 -9.12 15.79 6.22
N GLN A 8 -9.97 15.74 7.26
CA GLN A 8 -11.24 16.46 7.35
C GLN A 8 -11.18 17.44 8.52
N PRO A 9 -10.75 18.70 8.33
CA PRO A 9 -10.81 19.72 9.37
C PRO A 9 -12.25 19.96 9.84
N ARG A 10 -12.46 19.89 11.16
CA ARG A 10 -13.71 20.28 11.80
C ARG A 10 -13.49 21.52 12.66
N SER A 11 -14.36 22.51 12.50
CA SER A 11 -14.41 23.71 13.34
C SER A 11 -15.63 23.66 14.24
N LEU A 12 -15.55 24.35 15.38
CA LEU A 12 -16.71 24.65 16.23
C LEU A 12 -17.25 26.02 15.84
N ASP A 13 -18.53 26.10 15.49
CA ASP A 13 -19.19 27.38 15.18
C ASP A 13 -19.62 28.13 16.46
N SER A 14 -20.04 29.38 16.30
CA SER A 14 -20.55 30.23 17.38
C SER A 14 -21.84 29.70 18.03
N TRP A 15 -22.47 28.68 17.44
CA TRP A 15 -23.66 28.00 17.99
C TRP A 15 -23.31 26.66 18.65
N GLY A 16 -22.02 26.38 18.85
CA GLY A 16 -21.55 25.18 19.54
C GLY A 16 -21.65 23.90 18.71
N ARG A 17 -21.73 24.01 17.39
CA ARG A 17 -21.87 22.87 16.47
C ARG A 17 -20.57 22.58 15.76
N TYR A 18 -20.28 21.30 15.55
CA TYR A 18 -19.14 20.86 14.76
C TYR A 18 -19.50 20.88 13.27
N ARG A 19 -18.76 21.65 12.47
CA ARG A 19 -18.91 21.67 11.00
C ARG A 19 -17.64 21.20 10.32
N ASN A 20 -17.80 20.46 9.21
CA ASN A 20 -16.70 20.18 8.32
C ASN A 20 -16.33 21.44 7.53
N GLU A 21 -15.07 21.88 7.63
CA GLU A 21 -14.57 23.02 6.87
C GLU A 21 -14.06 22.62 5.50
N GLY A 22 -13.76 21.35 5.26
CA GLY A 22 -13.39 20.88 3.93
C GLY A 22 -12.62 19.58 3.97
N TYR A 23 -11.95 19.29 2.87
CA TYR A 23 -11.18 18.10 2.67
C TYR A 23 -9.82 18.51 2.12
N ALA A 24 -8.76 17.90 2.65
CA ALA A 24 -7.43 18.04 2.10
C ALA A 24 -6.82 16.65 1.93
N TRP A 25 -6.07 16.47 0.84
CA TRP A 25 -5.39 15.23 0.54
C TRP A 25 -3.89 15.46 0.45
N ALA A 26 -3.13 14.55 1.04
CA ALA A 26 -1.68 14.54 0.92
C ALA A 26 -1.14 13.11 0.87
N PRO A 27 -0.10 12.83 0.07
CA PRO A 27 0.60 11.56 0.15
C PRO A 27 1.33 11.46 1.49
N LEU A 28 1.28 10.28 2.12
CA LEU A 28 2.00 10.05 3.36
C LEU A 28 3.52 10.06 3.08
N PRO A 29 4.33 10.82 3.83
CA PRO A 29 5.77 10.79 3.69
C PRO A 29 6.31 9.37 3.94
N ARG A 30 7.31 8.97 3.15
CA ARG A 30 7.95 7.64 3.22
C ARG A 30 9.17 7.60 4.13
N THR A 31 9.54 8.73 4.68
CA THR A 31 10.68 8.89 5.57
C THR A 31 10.18 8.83 7.02
N PRO A 32 10.75 7.95 7.88
CA PRO A 32 10.42 7.94 9.29
C PRO A 32 10.84 9.26 9.95
N GLY A 33 10.14 9.63 11.02
CA GLY A 33 10.39 10.86 11.78
C GLY A 33 9.21 11.83 11.73
N ARG A 34 9.49 13.10 12.07
CA ARG A 34 8.49 14.17 12.09
C ARG A 34 8.45 14.88 10.74
N ALA A 35 7.27 14.89 10.11
CA ALA A 35 7.02 15.59 8.87
C ALA A 35 5.85 16.58 9.05
N CYS A 36 6.05 17.85 8.71
CA CYS A 36 4.98 18.84 8.71
C CYS A 36 4.58 19.19 7.28
N LEU A 37 3.29 19.09 6.99
CA LEU A 37 2.68 19.30 5.68
C LEU A 37 1.80 20.54 5.73
N HIS A 38 2.01 21.45 4.78
CA HIS A 38 1.15 22.59 4.53
C HIS A 38 0.14 22.21 3.45
N LEU A 39 -1.12 22.06 3.84
CA LEU A 39 -2.19 21.59 2.97
C LEU A 39 -3.25 22.67 2.78
N THR A 40 -3.69 22.86 1.55
CA THR A 40 -4.87 23.68 1.25
C THR A 40 -6.12 22.82 1.30
N SER A 41 -7.11 23.23 2.10
CA SER A 41 -8.39 22.54 2.18
C SER A 41 -9.35 23.06 1.12
N VAL A 42 -10.06 22.13 0.48
CA VAL A 42 -11.11 22.41 -0.50
C VAL A 42 -12.43 21.85 0.01
N ARG A 43 -13.50 22.59 -0.20
CA ARG A 43 -14.86 22.12 0.07
C ARG A 43 -15.65 22.05 -1.24
N PRO A 44 -16.68 21.21 -1.33
CA PRO A 44 -17.61 21.29 -2.45
C PRO A 44 -18.24 22.69 -2.51
N GLY A 45 -18.30 23.24 -3.70
CA GLY A 45 -18.93 24.52 -3.97
C GLY A 45 -20.46 24.43 -3.81
N PRO A 46 -21.11 25.51 -3.36
CA PRO A 46 -22.56 25.56 -3.29
C PRO A 46 -23.16 25.42 -4.69
N ARG A 47 -24.27 24.68 -4.80
CA ARG A 47 -25.03 24.55 -6.06
C ARG A 47 -26.01 25.72 -6.23
N GLY A 48 -26.32 26.42 -5.15
CA GLY A 48 -27.15 27.63 -5.14
C GLY A 48 -27.12 28.32 -3.76
N PRO A 49 -27.85 29.44 -3.61
CA PRO A 49 -27.85 30.24 -2.38
C PRO A 49 -28.43 29.48 -1.18
N LEU A 50 -29.33 28.52 -1.42
CA LEU A 50 -29.88 27.67 -0.37
C LEU A 50 -28.81 26.86 0.35
N ASP A 51 -27.79 26.36 -0.37
CA ASP A 51 -26.71 25.60 0.25
C ASP A 51 -25.87 26.47 1.19
N GLU A 52 -25.66 27.74 0.83
CA GLU A 52 -24.94 28.68 1.69
C GLU A 52 -25.75 29.03 2.94
N LEU A 53 -27.05 29.24 2.80
CA LEU A 53 -27.97 29.46 3.92
C LEU A 53 -28.05 28.23 4.84
N CYS A 54 -28.22 27.03 4.28
CA CYS A 54 -28.19 25.78 5.05
C CYS A 54 -26.86 25.61 5.77
N ARG A 55 -25.74 26.00 5.16
CA ARG A 55 -24.42 25.94 5.80
C ARG A 55 -24.28 26.97 6.91
N ALA A 56 -24.83 28.16 6.76
CA ALA A 56 -24.78 29.24 7.74
C ALA A 56 -25.72 28.98 8.93
N PHE A 57 -26.98 28.65 8.66
CA PHE A 57 -28.02 28.50 9.66
C PHE A 57 -28.16 27.07 10.18
N ILE A 58 -28.10 26.06 9.32
CA ILE A 58 -28.29 24.67 9.75
C ILE A 58 -26.94 24.03 10.12
N GLY A 59 -25.83 24.56 9.59
CA GLY A 59 -24.52 23.93 9.67
C GLY A 59 -24.35 22.78 8.67
N SER A 60 -25.32 22.57 7.79
CA SER A 60 -25.28 21.53 6.77
C SER A 60 -24.26 21.88 5.69
N SER A 61 -23.25 21.04 5.50
CA SER A 61 -22.25 21.21 4.45
C SER A 61 -22.42 20.09 3.42
N LEU A 62 -22.31 20.41 2.13
CA LEU A 62 -22.26 19.40 1.09
C LEU A 62 -21.05 18.49 1.33
N GLN A 63 -21.28 17.19 1.51
CA GLN A 63 -20.24 16.22 1.76
C GLN A 63 -19.87 15.50 0.47
N ILE A 64 -18.59 15.14 0.37
CA ILE A 64 -18.09 14.32 -0.73
C ILE A 64 -18.38 12.87 -0.39
N SER A 65 -19.18 12.19 -1.21
CA SER A 65 -19.51 10.78 -1.03
C SER A 65 -18.28 9.87 -1.17
N ASP A 66 -17.42 10.19 -2.14
CA ASP A 66 -16.19 9.45 -2.40
C ASP A 66 -14.96 10.35 -2.20
N LEU A 67 -14.25 10.14 -1.09
CA LEU A 67 -13.07 10.92 -0.71
C LEU A 67 -11.93 10.81 -1.74
N THR A 68 -11.93 9.80 -2.61
CA THR A 68 -10.93 9.68 -3.67
C THR A 68 -10.98 10.84 -4.67
N TYR A 69 -12.10 11.57 -4.75
CA TYR A 69 -12.24 12.76 -5.60
C TYR A 69 -11.38 13.95 -5.17
N VAL A 70 -11.06 14.02 -3.87
CA VAL A 70 -10.20 15.07 -3.28
C VAL A 70 -8.75 14.82 -3.64
N GLY A 71 -8.36 13.54 -3.72
CA GLY A 71 -7.00 13.11 -4.00
C GLY A 71 -6.83 12.47 -5.38
N LYS A 72 -5.86 11.55 -5.44
CA LYS A 72 -5.66 10.69 -6.60
C LYS A 72 -6.40 9.37 -6.37
N PRO A 73 -7.43 9.03 -7.18
CA PRO A 73 -8.13 7.76 -7.02
C PRO A 73 -7.19 6.59 -7.34
N SER A 74 -7.14 5.62 -6.41
CA SER A 74 -6.25 4.45 -6.50
C SER A 74 -6.61 3.46 -7.62
N GLY A 75 -7.77 3.61 -8.26
CA GLY A 75 -8.30 2.68 -9.28
C GLY A 75 -8.37 3.20 -10.71
N SER A 76 -8.13 4.49 -10.98
CA SER A 76 -8.28 5.09 -12.31
C SER A 76 -6.92 5.28 -13.00
N VAL A 77 -6.15 4.19 -13.12
CA VAL A 77 -4.86 4.18 -13.84
C VAL A 77 -4.95 3.37 -15.15
N GLN A 78 -6.05 2.65 -15.39
CA GLN A 78 -6.24 1.96 -16.68
C GLN A 78 -6.59 2.93 -17.81
N ASN A 79 -7.32 4.01 -17.54
CA ASN A 79 -7.67 5.04 -18.51
C ASN A 79 -7.19 6.40 -17.98
N SER A 80 -6.25 7.03 -18.69
CA SER A 80 -5.51 8.24 -18.30
C SER A 80 -6.36 9.51 -18.04
N THR A 81 -7.69 9.43 -18.08
CA THR A 81 -8.58 10.59 -18.04
C THR A 81 -9.72 10.38 -17.06
N LEU A 82 -9.76 11.18 -15.98
CA LEU A 82 -10.85 11.25 -15.02
C LEU A 82 -11.71 12.48 -15.34
N SER A 83 -12.92 12.27 -15.84
CA SER A 83 -13.88 13.38 -16.02
C SER A 83 -14.45 13.81 -14.66
N LYS A 84 -14.12 15.01 -14.21
CA LYS A 84 -14.67 15.65 -12.99
C LYS A 84 -15.79 16.66 -13.31
N TYR A 85 -16.48 16.50 -14.44
CA TYR A 85 -17.48 17.45 -14.89
C TYR A 85 -18.62 17.60 -13.87
N GLY A 86 -19.00 18.84 -13.56
CA GLY A 86 -20.04 19.16 -12.58
C GLY A 86 -19.59 19.23 -11.12
N PHE A 87 -18.34 18.85 -10.81
CA PHE A 87 -17.80 18.99 -9.45
C PHE A 87 -17.13 20.35 -9.27
N ARG A 88 -17.83 21.29 -8.63
CA ARG A 88 -17.28 22.60 -8.24
C ARG A 88 -16.67 22.50 -6.86
N THR A 89 -15.48 23.03 -6.68
CA THR A 89 -14.82 23.16 -5.37
C THR A 89 -14.50 24.61 -5.07
N VAL A 90 -14.50 24.94 -3.78
CA VAL A 90 -14.16 26.27 -3.26
C VAL A 90 -13.03 26.08 -2.24
N PRO A 91 -11.96 26.88 -2.28
CA PRO A 91 -10.93 26.85 -1.24
C PRO A 91 -11.53 27.28 0.09
N SER A 92 -11.26 26.54 1.17
CA SER A 92 -11.81 26.84 2.50
C SER A 92 -10.77 27.26 3.52
N GLY A 93 -9.48 27.02 3.26
CA GLY A 93 -8.40 27.49 4.13
C GLY A 93 -7.11 26.68 3.98
N THR A 94 -6.20 26.89 4.92
CA THR A 94 -4.90 26.21 5.00
C THR A 94 -4.77 25.46 6.31
N LEU A 95 -4.22 24.25 6.24
CA LEU A 95 -4.00 23.36 7.37
C LEU A 95 -2.51 23.03 7.47
N ASN A 96 -2.00 23.05 8.70
CA ASN A 96 -0.64 22.65 9.01
C ASN A 96 -0.72 21.32 9.77
N VAL A 97 -0.43 20.22 9.10
CA VAL A 97 -0.53 18.87 9.67
C VAL A 97 0.88 18.35 9.94
N CYS A 98 1.22 18.14 11.21
CA CYS A 98 2.47 17.50 11.59
C CYS A 98 2.22 16.03 11.96
N LEU A 99 2.89 15.14 11.24
CA LEU A 99 2.80 13.68 11.37
C LEU A 99 4.09 13.16 11.99
N ASN A 100 3.96 12.25 12.96
CA ASN A 100 5.06 11.45 13.48
C ASN A 100 4.95 10.06 12.87
N ILE A 101 5.91 9.70 11.99
CA ILE A 101 5.81 8.53 11.14
C ILE A 101 6.80 7.47 11.63
N ALA A 102 6.27 6.31 12.00
CA ALA A 102 7.05 5.10 12.27
C ALA A 102 6.71 4.05 11.22
N HIS A 103 7.72 3.54 10.52
CA HIS A 103 7.56 2.47 9.54
C HIS A 103 7.90 1.13 10.19
N GLN A 104 6.91 0.24 10.29
CA GLN A 104 7.14 -1.15 10.65
C GLN A 104 7.00 -2.00 9.39
N SER A 105 8.10 -2.66 8.99
CA SER A 105 8.06 -3.67 7.93
C SER A 105 8.73 -4.94 8.42
N HIS A 106 8.09 -6.08 8.18
CA HIS A 106 8.62 -7.41 8.53
C HIS A 106 9.90 -7.78 7.74
N VAL A 107 10.27 -6.98 6.73
CA VAL A 107 11.55 -7.06 6.02
C VAL A 107 12.15 -5.66 6.04
N SER A 108 13.30 -5.52 6.70
CA SER A 108 14.09 -4.31 6.76
C SER A 108 14.52 -3.92 5.34
N LYS A 109 14.12 -2.74 4.88
CA LYS A 109 14.73 -2.11 3.71
C LYS A 109 15.76 -1.11 4.23
N ALA A 110 16.96 -1.58 4.54
CA ALA A 110 18.10 -0.70 4.58
C ALA A 110 18.59 -0.49 3.13
N PRO A 111 18.64 0.74 2.60
CA PRO A 111 19.28 1.01 1.32
C PRO A 111 20.80 1.13 1.56
N ASP A 112 21.47 0.03 1.91
CA ASP A 112 22.92 0.00 1.83
C ASP A 112 23.32 -0.26 0.38
N LYS A 113 23.81 0.78 -0.29
CA LYS A 113 24.35 0.74 -1.66
C LYS A 113 25.56 -0.20 -1.84
N THR A 114 25.96 -0.93 -0.79
CA THR A 114 27.18 -1.73 -0.68
C THR A 114 26.95 -3.22 -0.50
N ARG A 115 25.72 -3.68 -0.24
CA ARG A 115 25.44 -5.11 -0.06
C ARG A 115 25.08 -5.75 -1.40
N THR A 116 25.94 -6.65 -1.86
CA THR A 116 25.73 -7.49 -3.04
C THR A 116 24.38 -8.21 -2.97
N ALA A 117 23.67 -8.28 -4.10
CA ALA A 117 22.34 -8.87 -4.20
C ALA A 117 22.23 -10.31 -3.63
N SER A 118 23.35 -11.04 -3.58
CA SER A 118 23.48 -12.35 -2.96
C SER A 118 23.22 -12.35 -1.45
N VAL A 119 23.71 -11.33 -0.72
CA VAL A 119 23.51 -11.21 0.73
C VAL A 119 22.04 -10.91 1.05
N TYR A 120 21.40 -10.08 0.23
CA TYR A 120 19.98 -9.75 0.37
C TYR A 120 19.07 -10.94 0.04
N LEU A 121 19.41 -11.74 -0.97
CA LEU A 121 18.69 -12.99 -1.24
C LEU A 121 18.87 -14.01 -0.12
N LEU A 122 20.07 -14.11 0.46
CA LEU A 122 20.34 -15.00 1.59
C LEU A 122 19.54 -14.60 2.84
N GLU A 123 19.38 -13.31 3.11
CA GLU A 123 18.58 -12.80 4.22
C GLU A 123 17.07 -13.03 4.00
N ARG A 124 16.60 -13.02 2.75
CA ARG A 124 15.22 -13.40 2.39
C ARG A 124 14.95 -14.89 2.50
N LEU A 125 15.98 -15.71 2.28
CA LEU A 125 15.91 -17.15 2.47
C LEU A 125 16.24 -17.46 3.93
N SER A 126 15.23 -17.37 4.80
CA SER A 126 15.33 -17.84 6.18
C SER A 126 16.16 -19.13 6.25
N ALA A 127 17.10 -19.23 7.20
CA ALA A 127 17.95 -20.41 7.35
C ALA A 127 17.13 -21.72 7.37
N ASN A 128 15.90 -21.67 7.89
CA ASN A 128 14.97 -22.80 7.91
C ASN A 128 14.43 -23.17 6.51
N THR A 129 14.17 -22.20 5.63
CA THR A 129 13.76 -22.50 4.24
C THR A 129 14.92 -23.06 3.43
N LEU A 130 16.15 -22.59 3.66
CA LEU A 130 17.35 -23.17 3.05
C LEU A 130 17.58 -24.63 3.50
N LEU A 131 17.49 -24.91 4.81
CA LEU A 131 17.65 -26.25 5.35
C LEU A 131 16.58 -27.22 4.81
N ASN A 132 15.32 -26.78 4.72
CA ASN A 132 14.24 -27.58 4.16
C ASN A 132 14.45 -27.87 2.67
N ASN A 133 14.91 -26.88 1.90
CA ASN A 133 15.23 -27.06 0.48
C ASN A 133 16.39 -28.04 0.29
N ILE A 134 17.47 -27.92 1.07
CA ILE A 134 18.61 -28.84 1.01
C ILE A 134 18.19 -30.27 1.33
N ASN A 135 17.39 -30.48 2.38
CA ASN A 135 16.89 -31.81 2.74
C ASN A 135 16.04 -32.41 1.61
N SER A 136 15.15 -31.63 0.98
CA SER A 136 14.34 -32.11 -0.14
C SER A 136 15.17 -32.52 -1.36
N VAL A 137 16.25 -31.79 -1.67
CA VAL A 137 17.16 -32.13 -2.77
C VAL A 137 17.95 -33.41 -2.45
N ILE A 138 18.43 -33.56 -1.22
CA ILE A 138 19.13 -34.78 -0.77
C ILE A 138 18.20 -35.99 -0.84
N GLU A 139 16.97 -35.87 -0.35
CA GLU A 139 15.97 -36.94 -0.45
C GLU A 139 15.64 -37.30 -1.90
N ALA A 140 15.47 -36.30 -2.78
CA ALA A 140 15.22 -36.52 -4.20
C ALA A 140 16.38 -37.26 -4.87
N PHE A 141 17.63 -36.89 -4.55
CA PHE A 141 18.82 -37.53 -5.07
C PHE A 141 18.96 -38.98 -4.58
N GLN A 142 18.74 -39.23 -3.29
CA GLN A 142 18.76 -40.58 -2.72
C GLN A 142 17.68 -41.47 -3.33
N ARG A 143 16.46 -40.95 -3.49
CA ARG A 143 15.35 -41.65 -4.13
C ARG A 143 15.65 -41.98 -5.59
N ALA A 144 16.25 -41.05 -6.34
CA ALA A 144 16.66 -41.29 -7.72
C ALA A 144 17.76 -42.38 -7.80
N ARG A 145 18.76 -42.34 -6.91
CA ARG A 145 19.83 -43.34 -6.84
C ARG A 145 19.30 -44.74 -6.52
N GLN A 146 18.37 -44.86 -5.58
CA GLN A 146 17.74 -46.15 -5.26
C GLN A 146 16.98 -46.73 -6.45
N ARG A 147 16.21 -45.89 -7.18
CA ARG A 147 15.51 -46.33 -8.40
C ARG A 147 16.49 -46.82 -9.47
N MET A 148 17.61 -46.12 -9.66
CA MET A 148 18.63 -46.53 -10.62
C MET A 148 19.27 -47.89 -10.24
N LEU A 149 19.55 -48.12 -8.95
CA LEU A 149 20.09 -49.40 -8.49
C LEU A 149 19.08 -50.55 -8.63
N LEU A 150 17.81 -50.30 -8.35
CA LEU A 150 16.74 -51.29 -8.53
C LEU A 150 16.52 -51.66 -10.00
N VAL A 151 16.72 -50.73 -10.94
CA VAL A 151 16.67 -51.02 -12.38
C VAL A 151 17.95 -51.73 -12.85
N ARG A 152 19.10 -51.45 -12.21
CA ARG A 152 20.37 -52.10 -12.53
C ARG A 152 20.47 -53.55 -12.04
N ALA A 153 19.91 -53.87 -10.87
CA ALA A 153 19.93 -55.22 -10.31
C ALA A 153 19.35 -56.31 -11.24
N PRO A 154 18.16 -56.14 -11.88
CA PRO A 154 17.60 -57.13 -12.79
C PRO A 154 18.32 -57.21 -14.14
N LEU A 155 19.03 -56.16 -14.57
CA LEU A 155 19.87 -56.21 -15.78
C LEU A 155 21.15 -57.04 -15.58
N MET A 156 21.64 -57.18 -14.34
CA MET A 156 22.77 -58.05 -14.03
C MET A 156 22.35 -59.52 -13.85
N SER A 157 21.12 -59.80 -13.41
CA SER A 157 20.60 -61.18 -13.30
C SER A 157 20.02 -61.74 -14.62
N ALA A 158 19.66 -60.87 -15.57
CA ALA A 158 19.16 -61.30 -16.89
C ALA A 158 20.28 -61.63 -17.90
N GLY A 159 21.53 -61.27 -17.62
CA GLY A 159 22.69 -61.61 -18.45
C GLY A 159 23.32 -62.98 -18.16
N GLU A 160 22.75 -63.75 -17.22
CA GLU A 160 23.31 -65.03 -16.76
C GLU A 160 22.40 -66.22 -17.12
N ALA A 161 21.33 -65.98 -17.89
CA ALA A 161 20.38 -67.00 -18.36
C ALA A 161 20.45 -67.31 -19.87
N ASP A 162 21.31 -66.62 -20.63
CA ASP A 162 21.62 -66.90 -22.05
C ASP A 162 23.14 -67.16 -22.19
N GLY A 163 23.57 -68.36 -21.80
CA GLY A 163 24.94 -68.87 -21.93
C GLY A 163 24.97 -70.38 -21.89
#